data_AF-A0A935H5X4-F1
#
_entry.id   AF-A0A935H5X4-F1
#
_cell.length_a   1.000
_cell.length_b   1.000
_cell.length_c   1.000
_cell.angle_alpha   90.00
_cell.angle_beta   90.00
_cell.angle_gamma   90.00
#
_symmetry.space_group_name_H-M   'P 1'
#
loop_
_entity.id
_entity.type
_entity.pdbx_description
1 polymer ?
#
loop_
_entity_poly.entity_id
_entity_poly.type
_entity_poly.pdbx_seq_one_letter_code
_entity_poly.pdbx_strand_id
1 'polypeptide(L)'
;MLAAGTGLSRIAVGAHWPGDVAVGASLGLLAGLLGQGLLARMGPQHLQPQAWSLRAVALLMAVAAYHLASAGLDFAEALPVQRLVAIIAVLSLLVFVRQSVKPAR
;
A
#
# COMPACT_ATOMS: atom_id res chain seq x y z
N MET A 1 -2.01 -11.15 -12.66
CA MET A 1 -3.45 -11.46 -12.78
C MET A 1 -4.33 -10.70 -11.78
N LEU A 2 -3.95 -10.58 -10.50
CA LEU A 2 -4.74 -9.83 -9.50
C LEU A 2 -5.04 -8.37 -9.91
N ALA A 3 -4.04 -7.60 -10.33
CA ALA A 3 -4.24 -6.19 -10.76
C ALA A 3 -5.18 -6.04 -11.98
N ALA A 4 -5.13 -6.99 -12.91
CA ALA A 4 -6.04 -7.02 -14.06
C ALA A 4 -7.47 -7.39 -13.63
N GLY A 5 -7.60 -8.38 -12.74
CA GLY A 5 -8.88 -8.77 -12.14
C GLY A 5 -9.52 -7.65 -11.33
N THR A 6 -8.75 -6.88 -10.56
CA THR A 6 -9.25 -5.71 -9.84
C THR A 6 -9.76 -4.64 -10.81
N GLY A 7 -9.01 -4.35 -11.90
CA GLY A 7 -9.46 -3.40 -12.92
C GLY A 7 -10.74 -3.85 -13.63
N LEU A 8 -10.78 -5.10 -14.09
CA LEU A 8 -11.96 -5.68 -14.74
C LEU A 8 -13.17 -5.73 -13.81
N SER A 9 -12.99 -6.00 -12.51
CA SER A 9 -14.10 -5.99 -11.55
C SER A 9 -14.77 -4.62 -11.45
N ARG A 10 -13.99 -3.52 -11.53
CA ARG A 10 -14.52 -2.14 -11.48
C ARG A 10 -15.30 -1.76 -12.73
N ILE A 11 -14.92 -2.30 -13.89
CA ILE A 11 -15.67 -2.17 -15.14
C ILE A 11 -16.95 -3.02 -15.07
N ALA A 12 -16.85 -4.26 -14.57
CA ALA A 12 -17.97 -5.20 -14.50
C ALA A 12 -19.11 -4.73 -13.58
N VAL A 13 -18.80 -4.06 -12.48
CA VAL A 13 -19.82 -3.45 -11.59
C VAL A 13 -20.30 -2.07 -12.07
N GLY A 14 -19.81 -1.59 -13.23
CA GLY A 14 -20.18 -0.29 -13.79
C GLY A 14 -19.63 0.92 -13.04
N ALA A 15 -18.66 0.72 -12.12
CA ALA A 15 -18.15 1.80 -11.28
C ALA A 15 -17.13 2.71 -11.98
N HIS A 16 -16.41 2.19 -12.98
CA HIS A 16 -15.38 2.94 -13.70
C HIS A 16 -15.38 2.59 -15.19
N TRP A 17 -15.04 3.55 -16.04
CA TRP A 17 -14.86 3.30 -17.47
C TRP A 17 -13.51 2.60 -17.71
N PRO A 18 -13.38 1.82 -18.82
CA PRO A 18 -12.11 1.19 -19.16
C PRO A 18 -10.93 2.18 -19.27
N GLY A 19 -11.20 3.42 -19.69
CA GLY A 19 -10.22 4.51 -19.72
C GLY A 19 -9.68 4.85 -18.34
N ASP A 20 -10.54 4.98 -17.33
CA ASP A 20 -10.14 5.29 -15.94
C ASP A 20 -9.24 4.19 -15.37
N VAL A 21 -9.60 2.93 -15.64
CA VAL A 21 -8.81 1.77 -15.23
C VAL A 21 -7.45 1.73 -15.92
N ALA A 22 -7.38 2.06 -17.21
CA ALA A 22 -6.12 2.12 -17.95
C ALA A 22 -5.20 3.24 -17.43
N VAL A 23 -5.75 4.41 -17.14
CA VAL A 23 -5.01 5.52 -16.52
C VAL A 23 -4.51 5.13 -15.13
N GLY A 24 -5.37 4.54 -14.30
CA GLY A 24 -4.98 4.04 -12.98
C GLY A 24 -3.86 3.00 -13.04
N ALA A 25 -3.94 2.06 -13.98
CA ALA A 25 -2.90 1.07 -14.21
C ALA A 25 -1.57 1.72 -14.63
N SER A 26 -1.62 2.70 -15.54
CA SER A 26 -0.45 3.42 -16.05
C SER A 26 0.23 4.24 -14.93
N LEU A 27 -0.55 4.94 -14.11
CA LEU A 27 -0.05 5.67 -12.95
C LEU A 27 0.54 4.73 -11.89
N GLY A 28 -0.08 3.58 -11.65
CA GLY A 28 0.46 2.56 -10.75
C GLY A 28 1.81 2.00 -11.21
N LEU A 29 1.94 1.72 -12.51
CA LEU A 29 3.21 1.29 -13.11
C LEU A 29 4.28 2.38 -13.01
N LEU A 30 3.93 3.63 -13.34
CA LEU A 30 4.85 4.76 -13.22
C LEU A 30 5.33 4.95 -11.78
N ALA A 31 4.41 4.90 -10.80
CA ALA A 31 4.74 5.00 -9.39
C ALA A 31 5.69 3.87 -8.94
N GLY A 32 5.45 2.63 -9.40
CA GLY A 32 6.34 1.50 -9.14
C GLY A 32 7.74 1.68 -9.72
N LEU A 33 7.85 2.15 -10.97
CA LEU A 33 9.13 2.41 -11.63
C LEU A 33 9.92 3.53 -10.93
N LEU A 34 9.24 4.63 -10.58
CA LEU A 34 9.85 5.74 -9.83
C LEU A 34 10.29 5.29 -8.44
N GLY A 35 9.47 4.51 -7.74
CA GLY A 35 9.80 3.95 -6.43
C GLY A 35 11.04 3.04 -6.49
N GLN A 36 11.13 2.17 -7.50
CA GLN A 36 12.30 1.33 -7.71
C GLN A 36 13.55 2.14 -8.05
N GLY A 37 13.42 3.17 -8.90
CA GLY A 37 14.52 4.08 -9.23
C GLY A 37 15.03 4.85 -8.00
N LEU A 38 14.13 5.25 -7.10
CA LEU A 38 14.48 5.88 -5.84
C LEU A 38 15.20 4.88 -4.91
N LEU A 39 14.64 3.68 -4.74
CA LEU A 39 15.22 2.64 -3.88
C LEU A 39 16.65 2.27 -4.33
N ALA A 40 16.88 2.16 -5.64
CA ALA A 40 18.20 1.87 -6.20
C ALA A 40 19.26 2.95 -5.89
N ARG A 41 18.84 4.18 -5.59
CA ARG A 41 19.72 5.31 -5.24
C ARG A 41 19.86 5.51 -3.73
N MET A 42 19.09 4.79 -2.91
CA MET A 42 19.11 4.92 -1.46
C MET A 42 20.19 4.04 -0.84
N GLY A 43 20.98 4.62 0.06
CA GLY A 43 21.94 3.87 0.87
C GLY A 43 21.24 3.01 1.94
N PRO A 44 21.90 1.95 2.44
CA PRO A 44 21.33 0.99 3.40
C PRO A 44 20.92 1.64 4.74
N GLN A 45 21.47 2.81 5.06
CA GLN A 45 21.09 3.60 6.25
C GLN A 45 19.60 3.96 6.25
N HIS A 46 18.99 4.18 5.08
CA HIS A 46 17.57 4.56 4.98
C HIS A 46 16.60 3.40 5.14
N LEU A 47 17.10 2.17 5.07
CA LEU A 47 16.34 0.93 5.26
C LEU A 47 16.37 0.43 6.70
N GLN A 48 17.06 1.15 7.59
CA GLN A 48 17.10 0.83 9.01
C GLN A 48 15.79 1.26 9.69
N PRO A 49 15.24 0.45 10.63
CA PRO A 49 14.03 0.80 11.39
C PRO A 49 14.11 2.14 12.16
N GLN A 50 15.33 2.62 12.42
CA GLN A 50 15.61 3.86 13.12
C GLN A 50 15.65 5.07 12.17
N ALA A 51 15.77 4.86 10.86
CA ALA A 51 15.84 5.92 9.88
C ALA A 51 14.51 6.68 9.76
N TRP A 52 14.60 8.01 9.70
CA TRP A 52 13.43 8.87 9.52
C TRP A 52 12.67 8.60 8.21
N SER A 53 13.38 8.19 7.15
CA SER A 53 12.77 7.77 5.87
C SER A 53 11.80 6.62 6.06
N LEU A 54 12.22 5.57 6.77
CA LEU A 54 11.39 4.39 6.97
C LEU A 54 10.26 4.67 7.98
N ARG A 55 10.49 5.53 8.97
CA ARG A 55 9.44 6.03 9.88
C ARG A 55 8.37 6.85 9.17
N ALA A 56 8.76 7.69 8.20
CA ALA A 56 7.81 8.44 7.38
C ALA A 56 6.95 7.49 6.53
N VAL A 57 7.55 6.46 5.92
CA VAL A 57 6.82 5.41 5.21
C VAL A 57 5.86 4.65 6.14
N ALA A 58 6.31 4.30 7.35
CA ALA A 58 5.46 3.65 8.35
C ALA A 58 4.27 4.55 8.77
N LEU A 59 4.48 5.86 8.91
CA LEU A 59 3.41 6.81 9.19
C LEU A 59 2.40 6.86 8.03
N LEU A 60 2.87 6.96 6.78
CA LEU A 60 2.00 6.91 5.60
C LEU A 60 1.20 5.60 5.53
N MET A 61 1.84 4.47 5.87
CA MET A 61 1.17 3.18 5.94
C MET A 61 0.13 3.11 7.06
N ALA A 62 0.37 3.75 8.21
CA ALA A 62 -0.60 3.87 9.29
C ALA A 62 -1.81 4.72 8.88
N VAL A 63 -1.59 5.84 8.18
CA VAL A 63 -2.65 6.67 7.59
C VAL A 63 -3.46 5.87 6.57
N ALA A 64 -2.80 5.11 5.69
CA ALA A 64 -3.46 4.25 4.72
C ALA A 64 -4.31 3.16 5.40
N ALA A 65 -3.78 2.52 6.45
CA ALA A 65 -4.51 1.52 7.23
C ALA A 65 -5.73 2.12 7.96
N TYR A 66 -5.59 3.34 8.50
CA TYR A 66 -6.71 4.07 9.10
C TYR A 66 -7.80 4.39 8.07
N HIS A 67 -7.44 4.91 6.90
CA HIS A 67 -8.40 5.15 5.82
C HIS A 67 -9.06 3.85 5.37
N LEU A 68 -8.30 2.77 5.22
CA LEU A 68 -8.82 1.47 4.83
C LEU A 68 -9.78 0.88 5.89
N ALA A 69 -9.62 1.23 7.17
CA ALA A 69 -10.50 0.75 8.24
C ALA A 69 -11.73 1.66 8.46
N SER A 70 -11.61 2.96 8.19
CA SER A 70 -12.66 3.95 8.47
C SER A 70 -13.56 4.24 7.27
N ALA A 71 -13.05 4.15 6.04
CA ALA A 71 -13.85 4.28 4.83
C ALA A 71 -14.50 2.92 4.51
N GLY A 72 -15.83 2.86 4.61
CA GLY A 72 -16.58 1.74 4.05
C GLY A 72 -16.39 1.70 2.53
N LEU A 73 -16.15 0.52 1.97
CA LEU A 73 -16.24 0.34 0.52
C LEU A 73 -17.70 0.18 0.12
N ASP A 74 -18.09 0.72 -1.03
CA ASP A 74 -19.47 0.73 -1.53
C ASP A 74 -20.07 -0.68 -1.76
N PHE A 75 -19.22 -1.71 -1.81
CA PHE A 75 -19.60 -3.09 -2.13
C PHE A 75 -19.27 -4.04 -0.98
N ALA A 76 -20.26 -4.82 -0.55
CA ALA A 76 -20.10 -5.79 0.55
C ALA A 76 -19.10 -6.90 0.20
N GLU A 77 -18.98 -7.25 -1.08
CA GLU A 77 -18.06 -8.25 -1.61
C GLU A 77 -16.59 -7.83 -1.46
N ALA A 78 -16.31 -6.53 -1.36
CA ALA A 78 -14.96 -6.02 -1.16
C ALA A 78 -14.51 -6.10 0.31
N LEU A 79 -15.45 -6.29 1.25
CA LEU A 79 -15.20 -6.27 2.69
C LEU A 79 -14.23 -7.37 3.18
N PRO A 80 -14.29 -8.63 2.70
CA PRO A 80 -13.33 -9.66 3.11
C PRO A 80 -11.90 -9.31 2.68
N VAL A 81 -11.73 -8.81 1.45
CA VAL A 81 -10.42 -8.41 0.91
C VAL A 81 -9.90 -7.17 1.65
N GLN A 82 -10.77 -6.19 1.91
CA GLN A 82 -10.45 -4.99 2.70
C GLN A 82 -9.92 -5.36 4.09
N ARG A 83 -10.63 -6.26 4.81
CA ARG A 83 -10.21 -6.73 6.14
C ARG A 83 -8.87 -7.46 6.10
N LEU A 84 -8.67 -8.34 5.11
CA LEU A 84 -7.42 -9.06 4.95
C LEU A 84 -6.24 -8.10 4.73
N VAL A 85 -6.38 -7.13 3.83
CA VAL A 85 -5.35 -6.12 3.56
C VAL A 85 -5.09 -5.24 4.79
N ALA A 86 -6.14 -4.86 5.51
CA ALA A 86 -6.01 -4.09 6.75
C ALA A 86 -5.24 -4.87 7.83
N ILE A 87 -5.54 -6.16 8.02
CA ILE A 87 -4.82 -7.03 8.96
C ILE A 87 -3.33 -7.11 8.59
N ILE A 88 -3.02 -7.35 7.30
CA ILE A 88 -1.63 -7.41 6.83
C ILE A 88 -0.91 -6.09 7.12
N ALA A 89 -1.52 -4.95 6.79
CA ALA A 89 -0.92 -3.64 7.03
C ALA A 89 -0.65 -3.38 8.52
N VAL A 90 -1.60 -3.71 9.40
CA VAL A 90 -1.43 -3.59 10.86
C VAL A 90 -0.33 -4.51 11.37
N LEU A 91 -0.27 -5.77 10.92
CA LEU A 91 0.79 -6.70 11.31
C LEU A 91 2.17 -6.20 10.86
N SER A 92 2.29 -5.68 9.63
CA SER A 92 3.53 -5.07 9.14
C SER A 92 3.99 -3.90 10.01
N LEU A 93 3.06 -3.02 10.41
CA LEU A 93 3.35 -1.90 11.32
C LEU A 93 3.78 -2.38 12.71
N LEU A 94 3.12 -3.41 13.27
CA LEU A 94 3.51 -4.00 14.55
C LEU A 94 4.91 -4.62 14.50
N VAL A 95 5.25 -5.30 13.41
CA VAL A 95 6.61 -5.84 13.17
C VAL A 95 7.62 -4.70 13.08
N PHE A 96 7.29 -3.64 12.33
CA PHE A 96 8.15 -2.45 12.22
C PHE A 96 8.41 -1.80 13.59
N VAL A 97 7.36 -1.53 14.37
CA VAL A 97 7.49 -0.96 15.72
C VAL A 97 8.36 -1.83 16.62
N ARG A 98 8.17 -3.16 16.60
CA ARG A 98 9.01 -4.10 17.35
C ARG A 98 10.47 -4.04 16.92
N GLN A 99 10.75 -3.82 15.64
CA GLN A 99 12.12 -3.66 15.13
C GLN A 99 12.71 -2.30 15.50
N SER A 100 11.90 -1.23 15.51
CA SER A 100 12.33 0.12 15.88
C SER A 100 12.66 0.29 17.37
N VAL A 101 12.05 -0.52 18.25
CA VAL A 101 12.30 -0.51 19.71
C VAL A 101 13.55 -1.32 20.09
N LYS A 102 14.00 -2.27 19.24
CA LYS A 102 15.25 -2.99 19.49
C LYS A 102 16.43 -2.03 19.27
N PRO A 103 17.35 -1.88 20.26
CA PRO A 103 18.53 -1.06 20.07
C PRO A 103 19.37 -1.62 18.91
N ALA A 104 19.91 -0.73 18.07
CA ALA A 104 20.83 -1.11 17.01
C ALA A 104 22.02 -1.83 17.65
N ARG A 105 22.32 -3.06 17.18
CA ARG A 105 23.54 -3.78 17.54
C ARG A 105 24.75 -3.15 16.84
#